data_AF-B9THD3-F1
#
_entry.id   AF-B9THD3-F1
#
_cell.length_a   1.000
_cell.length_b   1.000
_cell.length_c   1.000
_cell.angle_alpha   90.00
_cell.angle_beta   90.00
_cell.angle_gamma   90.00
#
_symmetry.space_group_name_H-M   'P 1'
#
loop_
_entity.id
_entity.type
_entity.pdbx_description
1 polymer ?
#
loop_
_entity_poly.entity_id
_entity_poly.type
_entity_poly.pdbx_seq_one_letter_code
_entity_poly.pdbx_strand_id
1 'polypeptide(L)' 'MTEAALAAEKFNHHPEWFNVYSRVEVKLTTHDAGGLTDHDVKLAKAMEKAAARRID' A
#
# COMPACT_ATOMS: atom_id res chain seq x y z
N MET A 1 -4.93 4.96 -5.79
CA MET A 1 -4.05 3.89 -6.31
C MET A 1 -2.76 4.44 -6.92
N THR A 2 -2.79 5.33 -7.93
CA THR A 2 -1.57 5.82 -8.61
C THR A 2 -0.49 6.36 -7.66
N GLU A 3 -0.86 7.18 -6.67
CA GLU A 3 0.11 7.70 -5.71
C GLU A 3 0.73 6.59 -4.82
N ALA A 4 -0.09 5.62 -4.39
CA ALA A 4 0.40 4.45 -3.65
C ALA A 4 1.35 3.59 -4.50
N ALA A 5 1.11 3.47 -5.81
CA ALA A 5 2.01 2.75 -6.72
C ALA A 5 3.39 3.43 -6.81
N LEU A 6 3.44 4.76 -6.86
CA LEU A 6 4.72 5.50 -6.84
C LEU A 6 5.48 5.29 -5.52
N ALA A 7 4.77 5.21 -4.39
CA ALA A 7 5.38 4.91 -3.10
C ALA A 7 5.89 3.46 -3.02
N ALA A 8 5.14 2.51 -3.56
CA ALA A 8 5.53 1.10 -3.64
C ALA A 8 6.84 0.93 -4.42
N GLU A 9 6.95 1.54 -5.60
CA GLU A 9 8.18 1.54 -6.40
C GLU A 9 9.35 2.18 -5.65
N LYS A 10 9.12 3.34 -5.02
CA LYS A 10 10.17 4.03 -4.24
C LYS A 10 10.71 3.19 -3.08
N PHE A 11 9.85 2.41 -2.43
CA PHE A 11 10.24 1.54 -1.32
C PHE A 11 10.68 0.14 -1.76
N ASN A 12 10.57 -0.17 -3.05
CA ASN A 12 10.74 -1.52 -3.59
C ASN A 12 9.94 -2.55 -2.79
N HIS A 13 8.68 -2.21 -2.50
CA HIS A 13 7.77 -3.03 -1.70
C HIS A 13 6.36 -2.84 -2.24
N HIS A 14 5.71 -3.92 -2.66
CA HIS A 14 4.46 -3.85 -3.42
C HIS A 14 3.30 -4.45 -2.63
N PRO A 15 2.10 -3.84 -2.69
CA PRO A 15 0.92 -4.39 -2.04
C PRO A 15 0.31 -5.53 -2.86
N GLU A 16 -0.35 -6.46 -2.17
CA GLU A 16 -1.46 -7.21 -2.77
C GLU A 16 -2.72 -6.34 -2.64
N TRP A 17 -3.40 -6.05 -3.74
CA TRP A 17 -4.65 -5.30 -3.67
C TRP A 17 -5.70 -5.77 -4.67
N PHE A 18 -6.96 -5.54 -4.32
CA PHE A 18 -8.12 -5.87 -5.15
C PHE A 18 -9.02 -4.64 -5.23
N ASN A 19 -9.35 -4.21 -6.44
CA ASN A 19 -10.16 -3.01 -6.67
C ASN A 19 -11.48 -3.36 -7.35
N VAL A 20 -12.58 -2.84 -6.79
CA VAL A 20 -13.91 -2.84 -7.41
C VAL A 20 -14.46 -1.42 -7.33
N TYR A 21 -14.50 -0.75 -8.48
CA TYR A 21 -14.98 0.63 -8.61
C TYR A 21 -14.29 1.56 -7.59
N SER A 22 -15.03 2.05 -6.60
CA SER A 22 -14.56 2.99 -5.58
C SER A 22 -13.81 2.33 -4.40
N ARG A 23 -13.88 1.01 -4.24
CA ARG A 23 -13.23 0.30 -3.12
C ARG A 23 -11.93 -0.36 -3.56
N VAL A 24 -10.89 -0.20 -2.75
CA VAL A 24 -9.62 -0.92 -2.87
C VAL A 24 -9.37 -1.64 -1.56
N GLU A 25 -9.31 -2.96 -1.59
CA GLU A 25 -8.88 -3.79 -0.48
C GLU A 25 -7.39 -4.06 -0.61
N VAL A 26 -6.63 -3.93 0.49
CA VAL A 26 -5.17 -3.97 0.49
C VAL A 26 -4.69 -4.93 1.56
N LYS A 27 -3.75 -5.79 1.19
CA LYS A 27 -3.01 -6.68 2.07
C LYS A 27 -1.52 -6.43 1.89
N LEU A 28 -0.81 -6.28 3.00
CA LEU A 28 0.63 -6.05 3.04
C LEU A 28 1.31 -7.19 3.80
N THR A 29 2.35 -7.73 3.21
CA THR A 29 3.26 -8.70 3.83
C THR A 29 4.59 -8.64 3.09
N THR A 30 5.67 -8.99 3.78
CA THR A 30 6.96 -9.20 3.15
C THR A 30 7.10 -10.68 2.81
N HIS A 31 7.01 -11.03 1.53
CA HIS A 31 7.00 -12.42 1.07
C HIS A 31 8.23 -13.21 1.53
N ASP A 32 9.42 -12.65 1.35
CA ASP A 32 10.69 -13.32 1.68
C ASP A 32 10.88 -13.53 3.19
N ALA A 33 10.24 -12.69 4.01
CA ALA A 33 10.22 -12.83 5.47
C ALA A 33 9.10 -13.75 5.97
N GLY A 34 8.17 -14.18 5.10
CA GLY A 34 6.99 -14.95 5.47
C GLY A 34 6.03 -14.23 6.42
N GLY A 35 6.08 -12.89 6.48
CA GLY A 35 5.31 -12.13 7.47
C GLY A 35 5.53 -10.63 7.40
N LEU A 36 5.17 -9.94 8.49
CA LEU A 36 5.22 -8.48 8.58
C LEU A 36 6.64 -7.99 8.83
N THR A 37 7.03 -6.91 8.16
CA THR A 37 8.26 -6.15 8.43
C THR A 37 7.99 -4.65 8.47
N ASP A 38 9.02 -3.86 8.76
CA ASP A 38 8.95 -2.40 8.70
C ASP A 38 8.62 -1.87 7.30
N HIS A 39 8.85 -2.66 6.24
CA HIS A 39 8.51 -2.27 4.86
C HIS A 39 7.00 -2.18 4.69
N ASP A 40 6.27 -3.13 5.26
CA ASP A 40 4.80 -3.14 5.28
C ASP A 40 4.26 -1.90 5.99
N VAL A 41 4.83 -1.58 7.16
CA VAL A 41 4.42 -0.41 7.95
C VAL A 41 4.71 0.91 7.23
N LYS A 42 5.86 1.02 6.54
CA LYS A 42 6.22 2.21 5.75
C LYS A 42 5.26 2.40 4.58
N LEU A 43 4.95 1.33 3.84
CA LEU A 43 4.03 1.40 2.71
C LEU A 43 2.60 1.74 3.18
N ALA A 44 2.11 1.09 4.25
CA ALA A 44 0.81 1.39 4.84
C ALA A 44 0.66 2.88 5.16
N LYS A 45 1.64 3.49 5.82
CA LYS A 45 1.64 4.93 6.15
C LYS A 45 1.60 5.83 4.92
N ALA A 46 2.26 5.43 3.82
CA ALA A 46 2.20 6.19 2.58
C ALA A 46 0.81 6.07 1.91
N MET A 47 0.20 4.88 1.97
CA MET A 47 -1.14 4.64 1.46
C MET A 47 -2.21 5.41 2.25
N GLU A 48 -2.11 5.47 3.57
CA GLU A 48 -2.97 6.29 4.44
C GLU A 48 -2.92 7.78 4.03
N LYS A 49 -1.72 8.33 3.81
CA LYS A 49 -1.56 9.72 3.35
C LYS A 49 -2.20 9.94 1.98
N ALA A 50 -2.07 8.97 1.06
CA ALA A 50 -2.66 9.03 -0.26
C ALA A 50 -4.21 8.95 -0.21
N ALA A 51 -4.76 8.17 0.71
CA ALA A 51 -6.20 8.04 0.92
C ALA A 51 -6.81 9.28 1.59
N ALA A 52 -6.16 9.84 2.62
CA ALA A 52 -6.66 10.99 3.38
C ALA A 52 -6.89 12.26 2.53
N ARG A 53 -6.17 12.39 1.40
CA ARG A 53 -6.34 13.50 0.44
C ARG A 53 -7.55 13.37 -0.48
N ARG A 54 -8.32 12.29 -0.37
CA ARG A 54 -9.47 11.96 -1.23
C ARG A 54 -10.76 11.82 -0.42
N ILE A 55 -10.77 12.37 0.80
CA ILE A 55 -11.97 12.47 1.61
C ILE A 55 -12.58 13.83 1.27
N ASP A 56 -13.53 13.80 0.35
CA ASP A 56 -14.41 14.89 -0.06
C ASP A 56 -15.86 14.37 -0.08
#